data_AF-A0A9E3KT08-F1
#
_entry.id   AF-A0A9E3KT08-F1
#
_cell.length_a   1.000
_cell.length_b   1.000
_cell.length_c   1.000
_cell.angle_alpha   90.00
_cell.angle_beta   90.00
_cell.angle_gamma   90.00
#
_symmetry.space_group_name_H-M   'P 1'
#
loop_
_entity.id
_entity.type
_entity.pdbx_description
1 polymer ?
#
loop_
_entity_poly.entity_id
_entity_poly.type
_entity_poly.pdbx_seq_one_letter_code
_entity_poly.pdbx_strand_id
1 'polypeptide(L)' 'MKLPDILLLSLSVVFLIIGIHQIMTLGLGHAYWAIMLSIVFFFVLTYRKRK' A
#
# COMPACT_ATOMS: atom_id res chain seq x y z
N MET A 1 0.59 -8.64 -17.26
CA MET A 1 0.13 -8.33 -15.90
C MET A 1 -0.88 -9.39 -15.52
N LYS A 2 -0.52 -10.33 -14.65
CA LYS A 2 -1.44 -11.39 -14.24
C LYS A 2 -2.47 -10.78 -13.27
N LEU A 3 -3.68 -11.34 -13.22
CA LEU A 3 -4.73 -10.98 -12.22
C LEU A 3 -4.18 -10.69 -10.80
N PRO A 4 -3.27 -11.50 -10.23
CA PRO A 4 -2.69 -11.21 -8.92
C PRO A 4 -1.85 -9.93 -8.83
N ASP A 5 -1.22 -9.48 -9.93
CA ASP A 5 -0.43 -8.24 -9.93
C ASP A 5 -1.35 -7.01 -9.86
N ILE A 6 -2.52 -7.07 -10.51
CA ILE A 6 -3.54 -6.01 -10.47
C ILE A 6 -4.19 -5.96 -9.09
N LEU A 7 -4.47 -7.12 -8.50
CA LEU A 7 -5.03 -7.22 -7.15
C LEU A 7 -4.08 -6.61 -6.11
N LEU A 8 -2.79 -6.93 -6.17
CA LEU A 8 -1.76 -6.34 -5.29
C LEU A 8 -1.63 -4.82 -5.50
N LEU A 9 -1.78 -4.35 -6.74
CA LEU A 9 -1.70 -2.92 -7.05
C LEU A 9 -2.86 -2.18 -6.41
N SER A 10 -4.08 -2.68 -6.63
CA SER A 10 -5.29 -2.12 -6.06
C SER A 10 -5.23 -2.11 -4.53
N LEU A 11 -4.79 -3.21 -3.92
CA LEU A 11 -4.65 -3.32 -2.47
C LEU A 11 -3.64 -2.31 -1.91
N SER A 12 -2.47 -2.17 -2.55
CA SER A 12 -1.45 -1.17 -2.17
C SER A 12 -2.00 0.26 -2.21
N VAL A 13 -2.78 0.60 -3.25
CA VAL A 13 -3.41 1.92 -3.40
C VAL A 13 -4.48 2.16 -2.33
N VAL A 14 -5.30 1.16 -2.01
CA VAL A 14 -6.31 1.29 -0.94
C VAL A 14 -5.65 1.59 0.41
N PHE A 15 -4.59 0.86 0.77
CA PHE A 15 -3.83 1.13 2.00
C PHE A 15 -3.15 2.50 1.98
N LEU A 16 -2.72 2.98 0.82
CA LEU A 16 -2.15 4.32 0.66
C LEU A 16 -3.19 5.41 0.97
N ILE A 17 -4.39 5.28 0.41
CA ILE A 17 -5.50 6.23 0.62
C ILE A 17 -5.92 6.24 2.09
N ILE A 18 -6.06 5.07 2.71
CA ILE A 18 -6.37 4.95 4.14
C ILE A 18 -5.27 5.59 4.98
N GLY A 19 -3.99 5.34 4.65
CA GLY A 19 -2.85 5.95 5.31
C GLY A 19 -2.92 7.47 5.25
N ILE A 20 -3.11 8.06 4.06
CA ILE A 20 -3.23 9.52 3.89
C ILE A 20 -4.40 10.07 4.71
N HIS A 21 -5.57 9.43 4.65
CA HIS A 21 -6.73 9.85 5.43
C HIS A 21 -6.43 9.82 6.94
N GLN A 22 -5.73 8.79 7.40
CA GLN A 22 -5.35 8.62 8.80
C GLN A 22 -4.30 9.65 9.23
N ILE A 23 -3.36 10.03 8.35
CA ILE A 23 -2.42 11.13 8.59
C ILE A 23 -3.19 12.43 8.81
N MET A 24 -4.19 12.70 7.98
CA MET A 24 -4.97 13.95 8.02
C MET A 24 -5.91 14.03 9.24
N THR A 25 -6.36 12.90 9.77
CA THR A 25 -7.36 12.85 10.85
C THR A 25 -6.77 12.60 12.23
N LEU A 26 -5.78 11.70 12.33
CA LEU A 26 -5.25 11.18 13.59
C LEU A 26 -3.73 11.44 13.73
N GLY A 27 -3.09 11.99 12.69
CA GLY A 27 -1.66 12.28 12.65
C GLY A 27 -0.79 11.09 12.21
N LEU A 28 0.51 11.36 12.05
CA LEU A 28 1.48 10.42 11.49
C LEU A 28 1.67 9.15 12.34
N GLY A 29 1.57 9.26 13.67
CA GLY A 29 1.79 8.13 14.58
C GLY A 29 0.78 7.01 14.39
N HIS A 30 -0.49 7.35 14.21
CA HIS A 30 -1.53 6.35 13.93
C HIS A 30 -1.49 5.86 12.50
N ALA A 31 -1.16 6.70 11.53
CA ALA A 31 -1.13 6.31 10.11
C ALA A 31 0.04 5.40 9.70
N TYR A 32 1.04 5.27 10.56
CA TYR A 32 2.29 4.57 10.25
C TYR A 32 2.07 3.14 9.76
N TRP A 33 1.17 2.38 10.39
CA TRP A 33 0.91 0.99 10.00
C TRP A 33 0.27 0.88 8.60
N ALA A 34 -0.63 1.79 8.25
CA ALA A 34 -1.34 1.77 6.96
C ALA A 34 -0.38 2.14 5.81
N ILE A 35 0.47 3.15 6.03
CA ILE A 35 1.53 3.52 5.09
C ILE A 35 2.54 2.38 4.94
N MET A 36 2.94 1.73 6.03
CA MET A 36 3.87 0.60 5.99
C MET A 36 3.29 -0.57 5.17
N LEU A 37 2.01 -0.92 5.35
CA LEU A 37 1.35 -1.96 4.56
C LEU A 37 1.27 -1.59 3.07
N SER A 38 0.95 -0.34 2.75
CA SER A 38 0.93 0.13 1.36
C SER A 38 2.29 -0.08 0.68
N ILE A 39 3.37 0.33 1.35
CA ILE A 39 4.75 0.18 0.85
C ILE A 39 5.11 -1.29 0.69
N VAL A 40 4.79 -2.15 1.65
CA VAL A 40 5.07 -3.60 1.57
C VAL A 40 4.37 -4.21 0.35
N PHE A 41 3.09 -3.92 0.14
CA PHE A 41 2.37 -4.42 -1.03
C PHE A 41 2.96 -3.91 -2.34
N PHE A 42 3.37 -2.64 -2.39
CA PHE A 42 4.04 -2.06 -3.56
C PHE A 42 5.38 -2.73 -3.85
N PHE A 43 6.16 -3.01 -2.80
CA PHE A 43 7.47 -3.64 -2.90
C PHE A 43 7.36 -5.10 -3.36
N VAL A 44 6.41 -5.86 -2.81
CA VAL A 44 6.10 -7.23 -3.24
C VAL A 44 5.72 -7.25 -4.72
N LEU A 45 4.92 -6.28 -5.16
CA LEU A 45 4.56 -6.13 -6.57
C LEU A 45 5.76 -5.87 -7.47
N THR A 46 6.65 -4.97 -7.03
CA THR A 46 7.87 -4.61 -7.75
C THR A 46 8.80 -5.81 -7.85
N TYR A 47 9.00 -6.53 -6.75
CA TYR A 47 9.79 -7.76 -6.72
C TYR A 47 9.22 -8.82 -7.67
N ARG A 48 7.90 -9.04 -7.66
CA ARG A 48 7.24 -9.99 -8.57
C ARG A 48 7.34 -9.62 -10.04
N LYS A 49 7.38 -8.33 -10.37
CA LYS A 49 7.55 -7.85 -11.76
C LYS A 49 8.99 -7.90 -12.26
N ARG A 50 9.97 -7.90 -11.35
CA ARG A 50 11.41 -7.91 -11.67
C ARG A 50 12.01 -9.32 -11.72
N LYS A 51 11.32 -10.31 -11.15
CA LYS A 51 11.62 -11.74 -11.31
C LYS A 51 11.11 -12.25 -12.65
#